data_AF-A0A2V9LUM1-F1
#
_entry.id   AF-A0A2V9LUM1-F1
#
_cell.length_a   1.000
_cell.length_b   1.000
_cell.length_c   1.000
_cell.angle_alpha   90.00
_cell.angle_beta   90.00
_cell.angle_gamma   90.00
#
_symmetry.space_group_name_H-M   'P 1'
#
loop_
_entity.id
_entity.type
_entity.pdbx_description
1 polymer ?
#
loop_
_entity_poly.entity_id
_entity_poly.type
_entity_poly.pdbx_seq_one_letter_code
_entity_poly.pdbx_strand_id
1 'polypeptide(L)' 'MILAAHQLLARNPHPSREEIRKGLEGNLCRCTGYQHILKAVEWAAERQK' A
#
# COMPACT_ATOMS: atom_id res chain seq x y z
N MET A 1 6.42 -5.88 -1.96
CA MET A 1 5.28 -5.09 -1.43
C MET A 1 5.65 -4.16 -0.28
N ILE A 2 6.33 -4.62 0.78
CA ILE A 2 6.66 -3.77 1.94
C ILE A 2 7.46 -2.52 1.54
N LEU A 3 8.53 -2.66 0.73
CA LEU A 3 9.36 -1.51 0.32
C LEU A 3 8.57 -0.48 -0.52
N ALA A 4 7.75 -0.94 -1.46
CA ALA A 4 6.90 -0.06 -2.27
C ALA A 4 5.85 0.66 -1.42
N ALA A 5 5.21 -0.04 -0.49
CA ALA A 5 4.27 0.56 0.46
C ALA A 5 4.95 1.57 1.39
N HIS A 6 6.15 1.26 1.88
CA HIS A 6 6.93 2.18 2.71
C HIS A 6 7.28 3.46 1.94
N GLN A 7 7.79 3.35 0.71
CA GLN A 7 8.10 4.50 -0.14
C GLN A 7 6.84 5.33 -0.46
N LEU A 8 5.72 4.67 -0.74
CA LEU A 8 4.43 5.35 -0.97
C LEU A 8 4.05 6.18 0.25
N LEU A 9 4.01 5.58 1.44
CA LEU A 9 3.59 6.24 2.68
C LEU A 9 4.55 7.34 3.12
N ALA A 10 5.85 7.19 2.86
CA ALA A 10 6.84 8.24 3.11
C ALA A 10 6.62 9.49 2.24
N ARG A 11 6.06 9.34 1.03
CA ARG A 11 5.77 10.45 0.11
C ARG A 11 4.36 11.02 0.26
N ASN A 12 3.40 10.15 0.50
CA ASN A 12 2.00 10.48 0.73
C ASN A 12 1.53 9.70 1.98
N PRO A 13 1.54 10.32 3.17
CA PRO A 13 1.15 9.67 4.43
C PRO A 13 -0.34 9.29 4.50
N HIS A 14 -1.19 9.92 3.69
CA HIS A 14 -2.64 9.70 3.67
C HIS A 14 -3.13 9.36 2.25
N PRO A 15 -2.62 8.28 1.63
CA PRO A 15 -3.03 7.94 0.28
C PRO A 15 -4.44 7.37 0.28
N SER A 16 -5.21 7.71 -0.73
CA SER A 16 -6.47 7.02 -1.03
C SER A 16 -6.20 5.57 -1.47
N ARG A 17 -7.22 4.71 -1.38
CA ARG A 17 -7.11 3.32 -1.81
C ARG A 17 -6.66 3.16 -3.27
N GLU A 18 -7.11 4.06 -4.16
CA GLU A 18 -6.70 4.02 -5.56
C GLU A 18 -5.24 4.40 -5.75
N GLU A 19 -4.73 5.37 -4.97
CA GLU A 19 -3.31 5.71 -4.95
C GLU A 19 -2.46 4.56 -4.40
N ILE A 20 -2.95 3.85 -3.37
CA ILE A 20 -2.31 2.62 -2.89
C ILE A 20 -2.26 1.59 -4.02
N ARG A 21 -3.37 1.31 -4.69
CA ARG A 21 -3.41 0.33 -5.77
C ARG A 21 -2.42 0.67 -6.89
N LYS A 22 -2.36 1.94 -7.29
CA LYS A 22 -1.43 2.43 -8.31
C LYS A 22 0.03 2.38 -7.84
N GLY A 23 0.32 2.78 -6.60
CA GLY A 23 1.67 2.71 -6.02
C GLY A 23 2.21 1.28 -5.89
N LEU A 24 1.32 0.27 -5.94
CA LEU A 24 1.65 -1.14 -5.84
C LEU A 24 1.60 -1.88 -7.19
N GLU A 25 1.24 -1.23 -8.30
CA GLU A 25 0.98 -1.89 -9.59
C GLU A 25 2.18 -2.67 -10.17
N GLY A 26 3.40 -2.22 -9.88
CA GLY A 26 4.65 -2.89 -10.28
C GLY A 26 5.03 -4.12 -9.43
N ASN A 27 4.22 -4.50 -8.44
CA ASN A 27 4.51 -5.61 -7.53
C ASN A 27 3.50 -6.74 -7.72
N LEU A 28 3.84 -7.69 -8.59
CA LEU A 28 2.95 -8.81 -8.89
C LEU A 28 2.80 -9.76 -7.69
N CYS A 29 1.56 -10.13 -7.38
CA CYS A 29 1.22 -11.11 -6.37
C CYS A 29 0.24 -12.16 -6.92
N ARG A 30 0.51 -13.44 -6.66
CA ARG A 30 -0.33 -14.57 -7.11
C ARG A 30 -1.21 -15.17 -6.02
N CYS A 31 -0.90 -14.95 -4.75
CA CYS A 31 -1.55 -15.67 -3.64
C CYS A 31 -2.72 -14.89 -3.01
N THR A 32 -2.59 -13.57 -2.83
CA THR A 32 -3.50 -12.80 -1.96
C THR A 32 -4.67 -12.14 -2.68
N GLY A 33 -4.61 -12.03 -4.02
CA GLY A 33 -5.56 -11.23 -4.80
C GLY A 33 -5.56 -9.75 -4.44
N TYR A 34 -4.47 -9.24 -3.84
CA TYR A 34 -4.24 -7.84 -3.42
C TYR A 34 -5.12 -7.30 -2.29
N GLN A 35 -6.31 -7.86 -2.02
CA GLN A 35 -7.25 -7.30 -1.03
C GLN A 35 -6.64 -7.13 0.36
N HIS A 36 -5.93 -8.14 0.86
CA HIS A 36 -5.28 -8.08 2.17
C HIS A 36 -4.07 -7.14 2.20
N ILE A 37 -3.39 -6.98 1.06
CA ILE A 37 -2.25 -6.05 0.94
C ILE A 37 -2.76 -4.60 1.01
N LEU A 38 -3.81 -4.26 0.26
CA LEU A 38 -4.39 -2.92 0.28
C LEU A 38 -4.83 -2.54 1.71
N LYS A 39 -5.57 -3.44 2.38
CA LYS A 39 -5.99 -3.24 3.78
C LYS A 39 -4.81 -3.05 4.73
N ALA A 40 -3.72 -3.80 4.55
CA ALA A 40 -2.53 -3.66 5.39
C ALA A 40 -1.83 -2.31 5.20
N VAL A 41 -1.82 -1.77 3.98
CA VAL A 41 -1.25 -0.43 3.72
C VAL A 41 -2.14 0.67 4.27
N GLU A 42 -3.47 0.57 4.10
CA GLU A 42 -4.44 1.49 4.73
C GLU A 42 -4.25 1.51 6.25
N TRP A 43 -4.19 0.33 6.88
CA TRP A 43 -3.96 0.18 8.31
C TRP A 43 -2.63 0.78 8.79
N ALA A 44 -1.58 0.66 7.96
CA ALA A 44 -0.28 1.26 8.24
C ALA A 44 -0.28 2.78 8.10
N ALA A 45 -1.00 3.33 7.11
CA ALA A 45 -1.17 4.77 6.91
C ALA A 45 -1.83 5.44 8.13
N GLU A 46 -2.80 4.76 8.76
CA GLU A 46 -3.44 5.24 10.00
C GLU A 46 -2.50 5.24 11.23
N ARG A 47 -1.37 4.51 11.17
CA ARG A 47 -0.49 4.23 12.32
C ARG A 47 0.92 4.81 12.21
N GLN A 48 1.31 5.30 11.04
CA GLN A 48 2.50 6.12 10.92
C GLN A 48 2.22 7.47 11.58
N LYS A 49 2.71 7.62 12.82
CA LYS A 49 2.87 8.93 13.48
C LYS A 49 4.20 9.55 13.06
#